data_AF-A0AAQ3MJH1-F1
#
_entry.id   AF-A0AAQ3MJH1-F1
#
_cell.length_a   1.000
_cell.length_b   1.000
_cell.length_c   1.000
_cell.angle_alpha   90.00
_cell.angle_beta   90.00
_cell.angle_gamma   90.00
#
_symmetry.space_group_name_H-M   'P 1'
#
loop_
_entity.id
_entity.type
_entity.pdbx_description
1 polymer ?
#
loop_
_entity_poly.entity_id
_entity_poly.type
_entity_poly.pdbx_seq_one_letter_code
_entity_poly.pdbx_strand_id
1 'polypeptide(L)'
;MGKIEKGSLSSASATPLPLLSLNHVSFVCKSVSESVKFYEQVLGFVLIKRPSSFKFEGAWLFNYGIGIHLLESAKIPVEKREINPKENHISFQCSDMKIIMQKLDAMKIEFATAVVEEGGIQVDQLFFHDPDGYMIEICNCQNLPVLPISSCPLQRRPSFYYGKETFKVNFYAEESKLMMENFMMDMLKISI
;
A
#
# COMPACT_ATOMS: atom_id res chain seq x y z
N MET A 1 -52.13 -11.85 27.88
CA MET A 1 -50.66 -11.68 27.90
C MET A 1 -50.03 -12.76 27.03
N GLY A 2 -49.30 -12.55 25.94
CA GLY A 2 -48.87 -11.40 25.16
C GLY A 2 -47.91 -12.01 24.12
N LYS A 3 -48.24 -11.95 22.82
CA LYS A 3 -47.38 -12.44 21.74
C LYS A 3 -46.19 -11.51 21.60
N ILE A 4 -44.97 -12.05 21.67
CA ILE A 4 -43.75 -11.32 21.31
C ILE A 4 -43.55 -11.52 19.82
N GLU A 5 -43.90 -10.51 19.02
CA GLU A 5 -43.53 -10.44 17.62
C GLU A 5 -42.02 -10.21 17.52
N LYS A 6 -41.34 -11.08 16.77
CA LYS A 6 -39.95 -10.88 16.37
C LYS A 6 -39.90 -9.70 15.42
N GLY A 7 -39.47 -8.54 15.93
CA GLY A 7 -39.14 -7.39 15.11
C GLY A 7 -38.07 -7.77 14.09
N SER A 8 -38.43 -7.72 12.81
CA SER A 8 -37.50 -7.76 11.69
C SER A 8 -36.55 -6.58 11.81
N LEU A 9 -35.27 -6.82 12.14
CA LEU A 9 -34.22 -5.82 11.93
C LEU A 9 -34.14 -5.59 10.41
N SER A 10 -34.67 -4.47 9.94
CA SER A 10 -34.34 -3.98 8.61
C SER A 10 -32.84 -3.68 8.59
N SER A 11 -32.11 -4.39 7.72
CA SER A 11 -30.72 -4.08 7.44
C SER A 11 -30.69 -2.72 6.73
N ALA A 12 -30.61 -1.63 7.50
CA ALA A 12 -30.28 -0.33 6.93
C ALA A 12 -28.94 -0.49 6.21
N SER A 13 -28.94 -0.40 4.88
CA SER A 13 -27.72 -0.41 4.08
C SER A 13 -26.91 0.80 4.51
N ALA A 14 -25.88 0.59 5.35
CA ALA A 14 -25.01 1.66 5.78
C ALA A 14 -24.37 2.28 4.53
N THR A 15 -24.66 3.56 4.28
CA THR A 15 -24.00 4.30 3.21
C THR A 15 -22.49 4.26 3.46
N PRO A 16 -21.67 3.85 2.48
CA PRO A 16 -20.23 3.81 2.67
C PRO A 16 -19.69 5.21 2.98
N LEU A 17 -18.64 5.28 3.81
CA LEU A 17 -17.90 6.52 4.03
C LEU A 17 -17.33 7.04 2.70
N PRO A 18 -17.22 8.36 2.50
CA PRO A 18 -16.73 8.95 1.25
C PRO A 18 -15.21 8.85 1.12
N LEU A 19 -14.67 7.64 1.24
CA LEU A 19 -13.23 7.36 1.12
C LEU A 19 -12.85 7.17 -0.35
N LEU A 20 -11.74 7.78 -0.75
CA LEU A 20 -11.25 7.69 -2.14
C LEU A 20 -10.30 6.50 -2.33
N SER A 21 -9.28 6.41 -1.49
CA SER A 21 -8.21 5.41 -1.49
C SER A 21 -7.45 5.43 -0.16
N LEU A 22 -6.55 4.47 0.05
CA LEU A 22 -5.52 4.59 1.08
C LEU A 22 -4.58 5.74 0.69
N ASN A 23 -4.37 6.70 1.60
CA ASN A 23 -3.56 7.88 1.30
C ASN A 23 -2.08 7.68 1.66
N HIS A 24 -1.80 7.19 2.86
CA HIS A 24 -0.44 6.94 3.33
C HIS A 24 -0.41 5.89 4.43
N VAL A 25 0.79 5.35 4.67
CA VAL A 25 1.14 4.55 5.85
C VAL A 25 2.18 5.30 6.67
N SER A 26 2.19 5.06 7.98
CA SER A 26 3.11 5.73 8.91
C SER A 26 3.97 4.70 9.64
N PHE A 27 5.28 4.93 9.64
CA PHE A 27 6.24 4.09 10.35
C PHE A 27 7.08 4.92 11.32
N VAL A 28 7.34 4.32 12.49
CA VAL A 28 8.25 4.88 13.48
C VAL A 28 9.61 4.21 13.26
N CYS A 29 10.63 4.99 12.96
CA CYS A 29 11.95 4.50 12.58
C CYS A 29 13.02 5.00 13.55
N LYS A 30 14.11 4.24 13.67
CA LYS A 30 15.28 4.68 14.46
C LYS A 30 16.07 5.79 13.77
N SER A 31 16.12 5.75 12.45
CA SER A 31 16.87 6.70 11.64
C SER A 31 16.11 7.04 10.36
N VAL A 32 15.66 8.29 10.26
CA VAL A 32 14.96 8.78 9.07
C VAL A 32 15.84 8.65 7.82
N SER A 33 17.14 8.93 7.93
CA SER A 33 18.06 8.87 6.80
C SER A 33 18.26 7.44 6.28
N GLU A 34 18.39 6.44 7.17
CA GLU A 34 18.50 5.04 6.77
C GLU A 34 17.21 4.53 6.12
N SER A 35 16.05 4.84 6.72
CA SER A 35 14.75 4.46 6.17
C SER A 35 14.48 5.15 4.83
N VAL A 36 14.76 6.45 4.68
CA VAL A 36 14.64 7.16 3.39
C VAL A 36 15.50 6.47 2.34
N LYS A 37 16.78 6.21 2.64
CA LYS A 37 17.69 5.54 1.71
C LYS A 37 17.15 4.17 1.29
N PHE A 38 16.63 3.39 2.23
CA PHE A 38 16.01 2.10 1.92
C PHE A 38 14.80 2.24 0.99
N TYR A 39 13.83 3.09 1.33
CA TYR A 39 12.61 3.23 0.54
C TYR A 39 12.88 3.80 -0.86
N GLU A 40 13.82 4.73 -0.99
CA GLU A 40 14.25 5.24 -2.30
C GLU A 40 15.01 4.17 -3.10
N GLN A 41 16.02 3.54 -2.50
CA GLN A 41 16.91 2.66 -3.24
C GLN A 41 16.29 1.30 -3.50
N VAL A 42 15.53 0.71 -2.59
CA VAL A 42 14.92 -0.63 -2.73
C VAL A 42 13.60 -0.51 -3.47
N LEU A 43 12.67 0.27 -2.91
CA LEU A 43 11.29 0.34 -3.38
C LEU A 43 11.03 1.45 -4.42
N GLY A 44 11.99 2.35 -4.65
CA GLY A 44 11.86 3.40 -5.66
C GLY A 44 10.94 4.55 -5.23
N PHE A 45 10.71 4.74 -3.93
CA PHE A 45 10.00 5.92 -3.45
C PHE A 45 10.82 7.19 -3.70
N VAL A 46 10.16 8.35 -3.66
CA VAL A 46 10.82 9.64 -3.81
C VAL A 46 10.56 10.48 -2.56
N LEU A 47 11.61 11.04 -1.97
CA LEU A 47 11.47 12.02 -0.89
C LEU A 47 10.75 13.29 -1.40
N ILE A 48 9.71 13.72 -0.69
CA ILE A 48 8.91 14.90 -1.06
C ILE A 48 8.92 15.94 0.05
N LYS A 49 8.54 17.18 -0.32
CA LYS A 49 8.53 18.31 0.60
C LYS A 49 7.55 18.06 1.74
N ARG A 50 8.04 18.24 2.97
CA ARG A 50 7.23 18.16 4.19
C ARG A 50 6.58 19.52 4.51
N PRO A 51 5.36 19.54 5.08
CA PRO A 51 4.78 20.75 5.65
C PRO A 51 5.70 21.35 6.71
N SER A 52 5.96 22.66 6.64
CA SER A 52 6.86 23.38 7.55
C SER A 52 6.34 23.48 8.98
N SER A 53 5.06 23.17 9.21
CA SER A 53 4.43 23.18 10.54
C SER A 53 4.88 22.01 11.43
N PHE A 54 5.48 20.96 10.85
CA PHE A 54 5.93 19.80 11.60
C PHE A 54 7.35 20.00 12.16
N LYS A 55 7.47 19.97 13.49
CA LYS A 55 8.72 20.30 14.22
C LYS A 55 9.50 19.08 14.76
N PHE A 56 9.10 17.86 14.39
CA PHE A 56 9.81 16.62 14.75
C PHE A 56 10.74 16.18 13.63
N GLU A 57 11.70 15.28 13.90
CA GLU A 57 12.50 14.66 12.84
C GLU A 57 11.67 13.60 12.10
N GLY A 58 11.56 13.73 10.78
CA GLY A 58 10.68 12.89 9.97
C GLY A 58 10.74 13.22 8.49
N ALA A 59 10.24 12.29 7.68
CA ALA A 59 10.23 12.41 6.22
C ALA A 59 8.88 11.99 5.64
N TRP A 60 8.57 12.54 4.46
CA TRP A 60 7.48 12.06 3.61
C TRP A 60 8.08 11.57 2.31
N LEU A 61 7.76 10.34 1.95
CA LEU A 61 8.07 9.80 0.63
C LEU A 61 6.78 9.48 -0.12
N PHE A 62 6.82 9.52 -1.44
CA PHE A 62 5.66 9.22 -2.27
C PHE A 62 6.07 8.46 -3.53
N ASN A 63 5.33 7.41 -3.84
CA ASN A 63 5.29 6.77 -5.15
C ASN A 63 4.07 5.82 -5.20
N TYR A 64 3.73 5.30 -6.38
CA TYR A 64 2.67 4.29 -6.58
C TYR A 64 1.29 4.71 -6.05
N GLY A 65 1.06 6.01 -5.91
CA GLY A 65 -0.19 6.56 -5.38
C GLY A 65 -0.35 6.48 -3.85
N ILE A 66 0.72 6.18 -3.11
CA ILE A 66 0.69 6.11 -1.64
C ILE A 66 1.87 6.87 -1.02
N GLY A 67 1.62 7.52 0.12
CA GLY A 67 2.65 8.13 0.94
C GLY A 67 3.25 7.18 1.98
N ILE A 68 4.54 7.34 2.28
CA ILE A 68 5.19 6.78 3.47
C ILE A 68 5.60 7.95 4.37
N HIS A 69 5.03 7.99 5.57
CA HIS A 69 5.34 8.97 6.60
C HIS A 69 6.27 8.35 7.64
N LEU A 70 7.51 8.83 7.69
CA LEU A 70 8.52 8.39 8.66
C LEU A 70 8.60 9.34 9.84
N LEU A 71 8.58 8.78 11.04
CA LEU A 71 8.68 9.48 12.31
C LEU A 71 9.90 8.93 13.06
N GLU A 72 10.90 9.78 13.37
CA GLU A 72 12.06 9.31 14.12
C GLU A 72 11.72 9.12 15.60
N SER A 73 12.17 8.01 16.19
CA SER A 73 12.04 7.73 17.62
C SER A 73 13.09 6.74 18.10
N ALA A 74 13.63 6.98 19.30
CA ALA A 74 14.51 6.01 19.98
C ALA A 74 13.76 4.73 20.39
N LYS A 75 12.43 4.81 20.55
CA LYS A 75 11.57 3.67 20.87
C LYS A 75 10.77 3.30 19.62
N ILE A 76 11.20 2.25 18.93
CA ILE A 76 10.43 1.64 17.85
C ILE A 76 9.52 0.53 18.42
N PRO A 77 8.29 0.38 17.90
CA PRO A 77 7.34 -0.62 18.39
C PRO A 77 7.59 -2.02 17.81
N VAL A 78 8.52 -2.15 16.85
CA VAL A 78 8.82 -3.41 16.16
C VAL A 78 10.18 -3.94 16.60
N GLU A 79 10.24 -5.25 16.84
CA GLU A 79 11.48 -5.97 17.06
C GLU A 79 11.84 -6.72 15.78
N LYS A 80 13.11 -6.61 15.34
CA LYS A 80 13.60 -7.43 14.23
C LYS A 80 13.56 -8.90 14.62
N ARG A 81 12.87 -9.69 13.81
CA ARG A 81 12.66 -11.13 13.98
C ARG A 81 12.76 -11.83 12.62
N GLU A 82 12.65 -13.16 12.65
CA GLU A 82 12.58 -13.95 11.42
C GLU A 82 11.39 -13.53 10.56
N ILE A 83 11.55 -13.63 9.24
CA ILE A 83 10.50 -13.28 8.29
C ILE A 83 9.36 -14.27 8.44
N ASN A 84 8.17 -13.75 8.75
CA ASN A 84 6.97 -14.55 8.94
C ASN A 84 5.82 -13.99 8.09
N PRO A 85 5.49 -14.65 6.96
CA PRO A 85 4.44 -14.20 6.03
C PRO A 85 3.06 -13.96 6.65
N LYS A 86 2.81 -14.42 7.88
CA LYS A 86 1.53 -14.26 8.59
C LYS A 86 1.42 -12.98 9.42
N GLU A 87 2.45 -12.15 9.44
CA GLU A 87 2.48 -10.91 10.21
C GLU A 87 1.85 -9.74 9.46
N ASN A 88 1.59 -8.64 10.19
CA ASN A 88 1.12 -7.40 9.57
C ASN A 88 2.19 -6.86 8.61
N HIS A 89 1.75 -6.51 7.40
CA HIS A 89 2.62 -5.95 6.37
C HIS A 89 1.88 -4.92 5.53
N ILE A 90 2.66 -4.11 4.82
CA ILE A 90 2.18 -3.40 3.63
C ILE A 90 2.55 -4.22 2.40
N SER A 91 1.67 -4.25 1.41
CA SER A 91 1.87 -5.05 0.20
C SER A 91 1.90 -4.17 -1.04
N PHE A 92 2.85 -4.42 -1.94
CA PHE A 92 2.93 -3.78 -3.25
C PHE A 92 2.76 -4.79 -4.37
N GLN A 93 1.99 -4.37 -5.36
CA GLN A 93 1.80 -5.13 -6.57
C GLN A 93 3.05 -5.08 -7.46
N CYS A 94 3.44 -6.23 -8.01
CA CYS A 94 4.57 -6.33 -8.93
C CYS A 94 4.20 -7.07 -10.23
N SER A 95 4.80 -6.64 -11.33
CA SER A 95 4.72 -7.29 -12.64
C SER A 95 5.85 -8.30 -12.88
N ASP A 96 6.99 -8.14 -12.22
CA ASP A 96 8.16 -9.01 -12.36
C ASP A 96 8.91 -9.17 -11.03
N MET A 97 8.61 -10.26 -10.33
CA MET A 97 9.20 -10.59 -9.04
C MET A 97 10.72 -10.79 -9.12
N LYS A 98 11.23 -11.27 -10.26
CA LYS A 98 12.65 -11.63 -10.40
C LYS A 98 13.56 -10.41 -10.28
N ILE A 99 13.12 -9.27 -10.82
CA ILE A 99 13.86 -8.00 -10.73
C ILE A 99 14.01 -7.58 -9.26
N ILE A 100 12.95 -7.74 -8.46
CA ILE A 100 13.00 -7.39 -7.04
C ILE A 100 13.92 -8.35 -6.28
N MET A 101 13.80 -9.67 -6.50
CA MET A 101 14.67 -10.66 -5.85
C MET A 101 16.15 -10.38 -6.13
N GLN A 102 16.52 -10.14 -7.40
CA GLN A 102 17.89 -9.80 -7.80
C GLN A 102 18.41 -8.55 -7.09
N LYS A 103 17.54 -7.55 -6.90
CA LYS A 103 17.89 -6.31 -6.21
C LYS A 103 18.10 -6.53 -4.72
N LEU A 104 17.23 -7.30 -4.07
CA LEU A 104 17.38 -7.66 -2.66
C LEU A 104 18.65 -8.48 -2.42
N ASP A 105 18.93 -9.46 -3.29
CA ASP A 105 20.17 -10.25 -3.26
C ASP A 105 21.42 -9.36 -3.37
N ALA A 106 21.44 -8.44 -4.35
CA ALA A 106 22.56 -7.52 -4.55
C ALA A 106 22.79 -6.60 -3.34
N MET A 107 21.73 -6.25 -2.63
CA MET A 107 21.76 -5.43 -1.42
C MET A 107 21.92 -6.25 -0.13
N LYS A 108 21.99 -7.59 -0.23
CA LYS A 108 22.08 -8.53 0.90
C LYS A 108 20.93 -8.37 1.90
N ILE A 109 19.73 -8.12 1.37
CA ILE A 109 18.50 -8.07 2.16
C ILE A 109 17.89 -9.47 2.16
N GLU A 110 17.73 -10.06 3.34
CA GLU A 110 17.06 -11.35 3.49
C GLU A 110 15.59 -11.24 3.09
N PHE A 111 15.10 -12.27 2.39
CA PHE A 111 13.71 -12.37 1.99
C PHE A 111 13.21 -13.82 2.02
N ALA A 112 11.90 -13.98 2.11
CA ALA A 112 11.21 -15.26 1.99
C ALA A 112 10.20 -15.21 0.84
N THR A 113 9.99 -16.33 0.16
CA THR A 113 8.99 -16.44 -0.92
C THR A 113 7.90 -17.43 -0.55
N ALA A 114 6.68 -17.18 -1.00
CA ALA A 114 5.56 -18.11 -0.91
C ALA A 114 4.79 -18.15 -2.23
N VAL A 115 4.04 -19.23 -2.43
CA VAL A 115 3.18 -19.41 -3.60
C VAL A 115 1.78 -19.78 -3.12
N VAL A 116 0.78 -19.11 -3.67
CA VAL A 116 -0.65 -19.41 -3.47
C VAL A 116 -1.22 -19.91 -4.80
N GLU A 117 -1.93 -21.03 -4.76
CA GLU A 117 -2.61 -21.59 -5.92
C GLU A 117 -4.11 -21.66 -5.65
N GLU A 118 -4.91 -21.06 -6.53
CA GLU A 118 -6.37 -21.05 -6.43
C GLU A 118 -6.95 -21.16 -7.85
N GLY A 119 -7.76 -22.19 -8.10
CA GLY A 119 -8.41 -22.37 -9.41
C GLY A 119 -7.45 -22.48 -10.61
N GLY A 120 -6.23 -22.97 -10.39
CA GLY A 120 -5.19 -23.06 -11.43
C GLY A 120 -4.44 -21.74 -11.70
N ILE A 121 -4.72 -20.69 -10.93
CA ILE A 121 -3.98 -19.43 -10.96
C ILE A 121 -2.92 -19.48 -9.85
N GLN A 122 -1.69 -19.17 -10.22
CA GLN A 122 -0.56 -19.04 -9.28
C GLN A 122 -0.33 -17.57 -8.93
N VAL A 123 -0.20 -17.30 -7.63
CA VAL A 123 0.25 -16.01 -7.09
C VAL A 123 1.56 -16.22 -6.33
N ASP A 124 2.56 -15.44 -6.69
CA ASP A 124 3.85 -15.40 -6.03
C ASP A 124 3.87 -14.24 -5.04
N GLN A 125 4.41 -14.51 -3.86
CA GLN A 125 4.59 -13.56 -2.78
C GLN A 125 6.06 -13.55 -2.36
N LEU A 126 6.56 -12.37 -2.01
CA LEU A 126 7.92 -12.11 -1.56
C LEU A 126 7.84 -11.21 -0.33
N PHE A 127 8.47 -11.63 0.77
CA PHE A 127 8.43 -10.94 2.06
C PHE A 127 9.83 -10.57 2.51
N PHE A 128 10.01 -9.36 2.99
CA PHE A 128 11.27 -8.88 3.59
C PHE A 128 10.98 -7.76 4.59
N HIS A 129 12.00 -7.42 5.37
CA HIS A 129 11.92 -6.33 6.34
C HIS A 129 12.56 -5.05 5.79
N ASP A 130 12.01 -3.91 6.23
CA ASP A 130 12.70 -2.63 6.17
C ASP A 130 13.84 -2.55 7.22
N PRO A 131 14.57 -1.41 7.31
CA PRO A 131 15.67 -1.25 8.27
C PRO A 131 15.27 -1.41 9.74
N ASP A 132 14.00 -1.19 10.09
CA ASP A 132 13.48 -1.22 11.45
C ASP A 132 12.71 -2.51 11.79
N GLY A 133 12.45 -3.36 10.78
CA GLY A 133 11.76 -4.66 10.96
C GLY A 133 10.31 -4.66 10.50
N TYR A 134 9.81 -3.59 9.88
CA TYR A 134 8.46 -3.60 9.29
C TYR A 134 8.42 -4.50 8.07
N MET A 135 7.44 -5.40 8.03
CA MET A 135 7.32 -6.36 6.96
C MET A 135 6.70 -5.72 5.71
N ILE A 136 7.33 -5.99 4.57
CA ILE A 136 6.90 -5.59 3.24
C ILE A 136 6.64 -6.85 2.44
N GLU A 137 5.47 -6.92 1.83
CA GLU A 137 5.13 -7.93 0.83
C GLU A 137 5.22 -7.32 -0.57
N ILE A 138 5.74 -8.10 -1.51
CA ILE A 138 5.56 -7.90 -2.94
C ILE A 138 4.76 -9.09 -3.46
N CYS A 139 3.67 -8.84 -4.17
CA CYS A 139 2.87 -9.91 -4.76
C CYS A 139 2.34 -9.59 -6.16
N ASN A 140 1.96 -10.64 -6.89
CA ASN A 140 1.16 -10.52 -8.11
C ASN A 140 -0.33 -10.91 -7.86
N CYS A 141 -0.84 -10.57 -6.67
CA CYS A 141 -2.18 -10.93 -6.19
C CYS A 141 -3.33 -10.52 -7.13
N GLN A 142 -3.14 -9.51 -7.99
CA GLN A 142 -4.10 -9.10 -9.02
C GLN A 142 -4.49 -10.21 -9.99
N ASN A 143 -3.69 -11.28 -10.07
CA ASN A 143 -3.98 -12.44 -10.90
C ASN A 143 -5.23 -13.17 -10.39
N LEU A 144 -5.53 -13.09 -9.08
CA LEU A 144 -6.73 -13.66 -8.50
C LEU A 144 -7.92 -12.71 -8.64
N PRO A 145 -9.11 -13.24 -9.00
CA PRO A 145 -10.32 -12.42 -9.04
C PRO A 145 -10.75 -12.03 -7.63
N VAL A 146 -10.98 -10.73 -7.41
CA VAL A 146 -11.59 -10.25 -6.16
C VAL A 146 -13.10 -10.48 -6.24
N LEU A 147 -13.57 -11.51 -5.53
CA LEU A 147 -14.97 -11.91 -5.46
C LEU A 147 -15.52 -11.66 -4.04
N PRO A 148 -16.59 -10.86 -3.88
CA PRO A 148 -17.19 -10.64 -2.56
C PRO A 148 -17.86 -11.94 -2.07
N ILE A 149 -17.64 -12.30 -0.81
CA ILE A 149 -18.21 -13.51 -0.18
C ILE A 149 -19.71 -13.33 0.11
N SER A 150 -20.17 -12.10 0.33
CA SER A 150 -21.58 -11.77 0.52
C SER A 150 -22.13 -10.95 -0.66
N SER A 151 -23.46 -10.93 -0.79
CA SER A 151 -24.20 -10.33 -1.92
C SER A 151 -24.10 -8.81 -2.04
N CYS A 152 -23.12 -8.15 -1.41
CA CYS A 152 -22.81 -6.76 -1.68
C CYS A 152 -21.92 -6.69 -2.93
N PRO A 153 -22.38 -6.10 -4.04
CA PRO A 153 -21.54 -5.92 -5.20
C PRO A 153 -20.34 -5.05 -4.80
N LEU A 154 -19.13 -5.54 -5.04
CA LEU A 154 -17.99 -4.64 -5.11
C LEU A 154 -18.32 -3.61 -6.18
N GLN A 155 -18.41 -2.34 -5.80
CA GLN A 155 -18.44 -1.25 -6.77
C GLN A 155 -17.08 -1.28 -7.49
N ARG A 156 -17.01 -2.05 -8.58
CA ARG A 156 -15.91 -1.98 -9.52
C ARG A 156 -15.92 -0.55 -10.05
N ARG A 157 -14.94 0.27 -9.63
CA ARG A 157 -14.60 1.44 -10.44
C ARG A 157 -14.22 0.89 -11.82
N PRO A 158 -14.75 1.45 -12.93
CA PRO A 158 -14.46 0.92 -14.24
C PRO A 158 -12.95 0.95 -14.48
N SER A 159 -12.36 -0.23 -14.67
CA SER A 159 -11.15 -0.33 -15.48
C SER A 159 -11.51 0.17 -16.86
N PHE A 160 -11.02 1.35 -17.24
CA PHE A 160 -11.24 1.93 -18.56
C PHE A 160 -10.61 1.02 -19.62
N TYR A 161 -11.40 0.08 -20.14
CA TYR A 161 -11.14 -0.54 -21.42
C TYR A 161 -11.63 0.43 -22.50
N TYR A 162 -10.71 1.19 -23.08
CA TYR A 162 -10.94 1.75 -24.41
C TYR A 162 -10.48 0.73 -25.45
N GLY A 163 -11.42 0.33 -26.30
CA GLY A 163 -11.22 -0.64 -27.35
C GLY A 163 -10.18 -0.20 -28.37
N LYS A 164 -9.57 -1.21 -29.02
CA LYS A 164 -8.77 -1.17 -30.26
C LYS A 164 -8.31 0.23 -30.69
N GLU A 165 -7.18 0.66 -30.16
CA GLU A 165 -6.09 1.23 -30.95
C GLU A 165 -4.84 1.35 -30.07
N THR A 166 -3.71 0.93 -30.62
CA THR A 166 -2.42 0.86 -29.94
C THR A 166 -1.87 2.24 -29.67
N PHE A 167 -2.10 2.79 -28.48
CA PHE A 167 -1.25 3.83 -27.91
C PHE A 167 -0.76 3.38 -26.53
N LYS A 168 0.54 3.13 -26.43
CA LYS A 168 1.24 2.93 -25.16
C LYS A 168 1.21 4.25 -24.38
N VAL A 169 0.16 4.49 -23.61
CA VAL A 169 0.16 5.54 -22.58
C VAL A 169 0.43 4.84 -21.24
N ASN A 170 1.51 5.24 -20.57
CA ASN A 170 1.92 4.68 -19.29
C ASN A 170 0.85 4.96 -18.23
N PHE A 171 0.01 3.97 -17.94
CA PHE A 171 -1.12 4.01 -17.00
C PHE A 171 -0.73 4.48 -15.59
N TYR A 172 0.49 4.19 -15.14
CA TYR A 172 1.02 4.69 -13.87
C TYR A 172 1.20 6.21 -13.83
N ALA A 173 1.40 6.86 -14.98
CA ALA A 173 1.70 8.28 -15.06
C ALA A 173 0.47 9.17 -14.78
N GLU A 174 -0.72 8.78 -15.21
CA GLU A 174 -1.92 9.62 -15.01
C GLU A 174 -2.48 9.52 -13.59
N GLU A 175 -2.55 8.33 -13.01
CA GLU A 175 -2.96 8.15 -11.61
C GLU A 175 -1.96 8.82 -10.65
N SER A 176 -0.65 8.67 -10.90
CA SER A 176 0.37 9.37 -10.11
C SER A 176 0.30 10.88 -10.29
N LYS A 177 -0.04 11.38 -11.49
CA LYS A 177 -0.23 12.81 -11.74
C LYS A 177 -1.43 13.37 -11.00
N LEU A 178 -2.58 12.71 -11.04
CA LEU A 178 -3.79 13.16 -10.32
C LEU A 178 -3.58 13.14 -8.80
N MET A 179 -2.86 12.13 -8.28
CA MET A 179 -2.53 12.10 -6.86
C MET A 179 -1.46 13.12 -6.48
N MET A 180 -0.50 13.41 -7.34
CA MET A 180 0.46 14.50 -7.15
C MET A 180 -0.26 15.85 -7.16
N GLU A 181 -1.23 16.05 -8.06
CA GLU A 181 -2.08 17.24 -8.12
C GLU A 181 -2.94 17.38 -6.85
N ASN A 182 -3.53 16.29 -6.36
CA ASN A 182 -4.27 16.29 -5.09
C ASN A 182 -3.35 16.55 -3.89
N PHE A 183 -2.16 15.95 -3.86
CA PHE A 183 -1.16 16.22 -2.83
C PHE A 183 -0.71 17.68 -2.83
N MET A 184 -0.44 18.27 -4.00
CA MET A 184 -0.13 19.70 -4.13
C MET A 184 -1.31 20.57 -3.67
N MET A 185 -2.55 20.17 -4.02
CA MET A 185 -3.74 20.91 -3.64
C MET A 185 -4.02 20.85 -2.13
N ASP A 186 -3.72 19.74 -1.48
CA ASP A 186 -3.84 19.62 -0.02
C ASP A 186 -2.72 20.37 0.72
N MET A 187 -1.50 20.43 0.15
CA MET A 187 -0.44 21.32 0.67
C MET A 187 -0.82 22.80 0.62
N LEU A 188 -1.57 23.23 -0.41
CA LEU A 188 -2.06 24.61 -0.53
C LEU A 188 -3.17 24.93 0.49
N LYS A 189 -3.99 23.95 0.87
CA LYS A 189 -5.08 24.14 1.87
C LYS A 189 -4.59 24.22 3.31
N ILE A 190 -3.38 23.76 3.61
CA ILE A 190 -2.78 23.81 4.96
C ILE A 190 -2.09 25.17 5.24
N SER A 191 -2.01 26.05 4.24
CA SER A 191 -1.30 27.34 4.32
C SER A 191 -2.22 28.56 4.54
N ILE A 192 -3.41 28.38 5.13
CA ILE A 192 -4.33 29.47 5.55
C ILE A 192 -4.42 29.50 7.08
#